data_AF-A0A1F9ZHS4-F1
#
_entry.id   AF-A0A1F9ZHS4-F1
#
_cell.length_a   1.000
_cell.length_b   1.000
_cell.length_c   1.000
_cell.angle_alpha   90.00
_cell.angle_beta   90.00
_cell.angle_gamma   90.00
#
_symmetry.space_group_name_H-M   'P 1'
#
loop_
_entity.id
_entity.type
_entity.pdbx_description
1 polymer ?
#
loop_
_entity_poly.entity_id
_entity_poly.type
_entity_poly.pdbx_seq_one_letter_code
_entity_poly.pdbx_strand_id
1 'polypeptide(L)'
;MKLHSVLEEQPDLYHSGFVENALQELCEASVVYAIAHGAPLPGPRECSATDASYLLGLGDAIGELRRFALEELRRGNVAGAADHLKTMEDIFDVLVRFDYPTALVALKRKQDVARSLIEKTRGEVAVATRGKALEDKIDRLEGRL
;
A
#
# COMPACT_ATOMS: atom_id res chain seq x y z
N MET A 1 -1.61 10.15 22.24
CA MET A 1 -2.31 10.94 21.20
C MET A 1 -3.57 11.55 21.84
N LYS A 2 -3.79 12.89 21.77
CA LYS A 2 -4.90 13.58 22.48
C LYS A 2 -6.31 13.03 22.16
N LEU A 3 -6.48 12.33 21.03
CA LEU A 3 -7.76 11.72 20.64
C LEU A 3 -8.20 10.60 21.58
N HIS A 4 -7.27 9.71 21.96
CA HIS A 4 -7.61 8.53 22.77
C HIS A 4 -8.07 8.93 24.19
N SER A 5 -7.37 9.87 24.81
CA SER A 5 -7.71 10.40 26.14
C SER A 5 -9.02 11.19 26.19
N VAL A 6 -9.50 11.71 25.06
CA VAL A 6 -10.78 12.44 24.97
C VAL A 6 -11.95 11.48 24.70
N LEU A 7 -11.68 10.30 24.15
CA LEU A 7 -12.68 9.32 23.75
C LEU A 7 -12.90 8.19 24.76
N GLU A 8 -12.02 8.01 25.76
CA GLU A 8 -12.21 7.04 26.86
C GLU A 8 -13.51 7.26 27.64
N GLU A 9 -14.02 8.50 27.69
CA GLU A 9 -15.27 8.85 28.39
C GLU A 9 -16.52 8.74 27.51
N GLN A 10 -16.39 8.39 26.22
CA GLN A 10 -17.49 8.33 25.24
C GLN A 10 -17.31 7.18 24.24
N PRO A 11 -17.65 5.92 24.61
CA PRO A 11 -17.49 4.74 23.75
C PRO A 11 -18.21 4.85 22.40
N ASP A 12 -19.36 5.51 22.37
CA ASP A 12 -20.20 5.69 21.18
C ASP A 12 -19.52 6.58 20.11
N LEU A 13 -18.64 7.51 20.54
CA LEU A 13 -17.85 8.36 19.65
C LEU A 13 -16.61 7.62 19.12
N TYR A 14 -16.04 6.71 19.90
CA TYR A 14 -14.89 5.90 19.50
C TYR A 14 -15.21 4.98 18.32
N HIS A 15 -16.43 4.44 18.28
CA HIS A 15 -16.96 3.62 17.18
C HIS A 15 -17.73 4.43 16.12
N SER A 16 -17.65 5.77 16.16
CA SER A 16 -18.24 6.58 15.11
C SER A 16 -17.42 6.45 13.82
N GLY A 17 -18.09 6.43 12.67
CA GLY A 17 -17.42 6.30 11.37
C GLY A 17 -16.38 7.38 11.07
N PHE A 18 -16.43 8.54 11.75
CA PHE A 18 -15.42 9.58 11.61
C PHE A 18 -14.11 9.23 12.32
N VAL A 19 -14.17 8.64 13.52
CA VAL A 19 -12.97 8.21 14.26
C VAL A 19 -12.33 7.02 13.57
N GLU A 20 -13.12 6.05 13.10
CA GLU A 20 -12.59 4.89 12.38
C GLU A 20 -11.87 5.28 11.08
N ASN A 21 -12.41 6.24 10.32
CA ASN A 21 -11.74 6.77 9.12
C ASN A 21 -10.43 7.47 9.47
N ALA A 22 -10.40 8.31 10.51
CA ALA A 22 -9.18 8.98 10.93
C ALA A 22 -8.09 8.00 11.40
N LEU A 23 -8.49 6.94 12.12
CA LEU A 23 -7.59 5.87 12.52
C LEU A 23 -7.07 5.06 11.33
N GLN A 24 -7.91 4.83 10.32
CA GLN A 24 -7.52 4.18 9.08
C GLN A 24 -6.48 5.01 8.32
N GLU A 25 -6.72 6.33 8.14
CA GLU A 25 -5.76 7.24 7.49
C GLU A 25 -4.43 7.33 8.26
N LEU A 26 -4.48 7.38 9.60
CA LEU A 26 -3.28 7.36 10.43
C LEU A 26 -2.49 6.06 10.25
N CYS A 27 -3.20 4.93 10.20
CA CYS A 27 -2.59 3.63 9.97
C CYS A 27 -1.92 3.58 8.60
N GLU A 28 -2.63 4.00 7.55
CA GLU A 28 -2.09 4.09 6.19
C GLU A 28 -0.80 4.93 6.18
N ALA A 29 -0.86 6.14 6.71
CA ALA A 29 0.29 7.04 6.75
C ALA A 29 1.49 6.43 7.50
N SER A 30 1.24 5.72 8.61
CA SER A 30 2.27 5.07 9.41
C SER A 30 2.92 3.91 8.67
N VAL A 31 2.12 3.07 8.00
CA VAL A 31 2.60 1.97 7.16
C VAL A 31 3.41 2.50 5.98
N VAL A 32 2.89 3.48 5.25
CA VAL A 32 3.55 4.09 4.10
C VAL A 32 4.88 4.74 4.52
N TYR A 33 4.89 5.45 5.66
CA TYR A 33 6.11 6.02 6.23
C TYR A 33 7.16 4.94 6.53
N ALA A 34 6.76 3.87 7.21
CA ALA A 34 7.67 2.77 7.54
C ALA A 34 8.29 2.15 6.28
N ILE A 35 7.48 1.85 5.26
CA ILE A 35 7.96 1.29 3.99
C ILE A 35 8.93 2.25 3.30
N ALA A 36 8.57 3.54 3.21
CA ALA A 36 9.40 4.55 2.55
C ALA A 36 10.78 4.72 3.20
N HIS A 37 10.93 4.38 4.49
CA HIS A 37 12.18 4.48 5.23
C HIS A 37 12.85 3.12 5.47
N GLY A 38 12.32 2.03 4.90
CA GLY A 38 12.85 0.67 5.11
C GLY A 38 12.75 0.21 6.57
N ALA A 39 11.80 0.74 7.32
CA ALA A 39 11.54 0.39 8.71
C ALA A 39 10.54 -0.77 8.83
N PRO A 40 10.54 -1.52 9.95
CA PRO A 40 9.51 -2.51 10.23
C PRO A 40 8.10 -1.90 10.20
N LEU A 41 7.12 -2.66 9.69
CA LEU A 41 5.74 -2.21 9.70
C LEU A 41 5.21 -2.08 11.14
N PRO A 42 4.58 -0.95 11.49
CA PRO A 42 3.95 -0.80 12.79
C PRO A 42 2.77 -1.76 12.90
N GLY A 43 2.57 -2.37 14.06
CA GLY A 43 1.38 -3.16 14.37
C GLY A 43 0.16 -2.27 14.69
N PRO A 44 -1.05 -2.87 14.81
CA PRO A 44 -2.28 -2.13 15.11
C PRO A 44 -2.19 -1.22 16.34
N ARG A 45 -1.56 -1.73 17.41
CA ARG A 45 -1.36 -0.99 18.67
C ARG A 45 -0.44 0.21 18.50
N GLU A 46 0.61 0.09 17.69
CA GLU A 46 1.55 1.18 17.42
C GLU A 46 0.88 2.27 16.59
N CYS A 47 -0.02 1.89 15.68
CA CYS A 47 -0.87 2.81 14.92
C CYS A 47 -2.03 3.42 15.75
N SER A 48 -2.20 3.01 17.02
CA SER A 48 -3.38 3.36 17.84
C SER A 48 -4.73 3.05 17.15
N ALA A 49 -4.75 2.04 16.27
CA ALA A 49 -5.88 1.68 15.43
C ALA A 49 -6.56 0.40 15.92
N THR A 50 -7.85 0.26 15.64
CA THR A 50 -8.54 -1.05 15.77
C THR A 50 -7.99 -2.02 14.73
N ASP A 51 -8.15 -3.33 14.95
CA ASP A 51 -7.73 -4.34 13.98
C ASP A 51 -8.41 -4.13 12.61
N ALA A 52 -9.69 -3.72 12.62
CA ALA A 52 -10.43 -3.40 11.40
C ALA A 52 -9.85 -2.18 10.67
N SER A 53 -9.65 -1.05 11.36
CA SER A 53 -9.05 0.16 10.78
C SER A 53 -7.63 -0.10 10.28
N TYR A 54 -6.87 -0.97 10.97
CA TYR A 54 -5.53 -1.35 10.56
C TYR A 54 -5.53 -2.15 9.24
N LEU A 55 -6.39 -3.16 9.12
CA LEU A 55 -6.52 -3.94 7.88
C LEU A 55 -7.01 -3.08 6.70
N LEU A 56 -7.93 -2.15 6.95
CA LEU A 56 -8.39 -1.20 5.93
C LEU A 56 -7.27 -0.24 5.50
N GLY A 57 -6.48 0.27 6.45
CA GLY A 57 -5.35 1.16 6.20
C GLY A 57 -4.22 0.46 5.44
N LEU A 58 -3.94 -0.82 5.74
CA LEU A 58 -3.03 -1.65 4.93
C LEU A 58 -3.53 -1.79 3.48
N GLY A 59 -4.84 -1.96 3.30
CA GLY A 59 -5.45 -2.00 1.97
C GLY A 59 -5.27 -0.69 1.19
N ASP A 60 -5.35 0.46 1.87
CA ASP A 60 -5.13 1.76 1.24
C ASP A 60 -3.66 2.06 0.95
N ALA A 61 -2.74 1.59 1.81
CA ALA A 61 -1.31 1.72 1.59
C ALA A 61 -0.86 1.09 0.24
N ILE A 62 -1.54 0.04 -0.25
CA ILE A 62 -1.29 -0.52 -1.60
C ILE A 62 -1.49 0.53 -2.69
N GLY A 63 -2.45 1.44 -2.53
CA GLY A 63 -2.69 2.56 -3.44
C GLY A 63 -1.52 3.55 -3.47
N GLU A 64 -0.97 3.91 -2.31
CA GLU A 64 0.21 4.79 -2.22
C GLU A 64 1.48 4.10 -2.74
N LEU A 65 1.66 2.80 -2.47
CA LEU A 65 2.76 2.03 -3.06
C LEU A 65 2.69 1.98 -4.58
N ARG A 66 1.48 1.90 -5.16
CA ARG A 66 1.32 2.05 -6.60
C ARG A 66 1.77 3.43 -7.08
N ARG A 67 1.49 4.51 -6.34
CA ARG A 67 1.96 5.85 -6.71
C ARG A 67 3.49 5.92 -6.70
N PHE A 68 4.15 5.30 -5.72
CA PHE A 68 5.60 5.21 -5.69
C PHE A 68 6.15 4.40 -6.87
N ALA A 69 5.55 3.25 -7.18
CA ALA A 69 5.93 2.46 -8.35
C ALA A 69 5.83 3.26 -9.66
N LEU A 70 4.73 4.00 -9.86
CA LEU A 70 4.53 4.84 -11.03
C LEU A 70 5.55 5.99 -11.10
N GLU A 71 5.92 6.58 -9.96
CA GLU A 71 6.93 7.64 -9.92
C GLU A 71 8.34 7.10 -10.26
N GLU A 72 8.69 5.90 -9.77
CA GLU A 72 9.94 5.23 -10.16
C GLU A 72 9.97 4.91 -11.66
N LEU A 73 8.87 4.41 -12.23
CA LEU A 73 8.74 4.21 -13.67
C LEU A 73 8.89 5.52 -14.45
N ARG A 74 8.29 6.62 -13.98
CA ARG A 74 8.41 7.95 -14.59
C ARG A 74 9.86 8.44 -14.63
N ARG A 75 10.68 8.05 -13.65
CA ARG A 75 12.13 8.36 -13.57
C ARG A 75 13.01 7.36 -14.33
N GLY A 76 12.43 6.33 -14.94
CA GLY A 76 13.16 5.25 -15.60
C GLY A 76 13.76 4.21 -14.65
N ASN A 77 13.47 4.28 -13.34
CA ASN A 77 13.93 3.31 -12.36
C ASN A 77 12.98 2.10 -12.31
N VAL A 78 13.17 1.18 -13.26
CA VAL A 78 12.35 -0.04 -13.34
C VAL A 78 12.53 -0.94 -12.11
N ALA A 79 13.74 -0.99 -11.55
CA ALA A 79 14.03 -1.81 -10.38
C ALA A 79 13.25 -1.33 -9.15
N GLY A 80 13.29 -0.02 -8.86
CA GLY A 80 12.51 0.56 -7.75
C GLY A 80 11.01 0.36 -7.90
N ALA A 81 10.48 0.46 -9.12
CA ALA A 81 9.07 0.15 -9.39
C ALA A 81 8.72 -1.31 -9.11
N ALA A 82 9.61 -2.24 -9.45
CA ALA A 82 9.44 -3.67 -9.16
C ALA A 82 9.47 -3.96 -7.65
N ASP A 83 10.33 -3.27 -6.89
CA ASP A 83 10.38 -3.41 -5.42
C ASP A 83 9.09 -2.95 -4.75
N HIS A 84 8.53 -1.82 -5.20
CA HIS A 84 7.22 -1.35 -4.73
C HIS A 84 6.10 -2.32 -5.11
N LEU A 85 6.09 -2.82 -6.35
CA LEU A 85 5.13 -3.83 -6.78
C LEU A 85 5.18 -5.09 -5.91
N LYS A 86 6.39 -5.60 -5.62
CA LYS A 86 6.55 -6.75 -4.72
C LYS A 86 5.99 -6.48 -3.33
N THR A 87 6.24 -5.29 -2.79
CA THR A 87 5.68 -4.89 -1.48
C THR A 87 4.15 -4.85 -1.50
N MET A 88 3.54 -4.38 -2.59
CA MET A 88 2.09 -4.43 -2.76
C MET A 88 1.55 -5.86 -2.74
N GLU A 89 2.24 -6.78 -3.41
CA GLU A 89 1.89 -8.21 -3.44
C GLU A 89 2.01 -8.84 -2.05
N ASP A 90 3.10 -8.59 -1.34
CA ASP A 90 3.35 -9.12 0.01
C ASP A 90 2.25 -8.68 1.00
N ILE A 91 1.82 -7.41 0.94
CA ILE A 91 0.70 -6.90 1.76
C ILE A 91 -0.61 -7.58 1.36
N PHE A 92 -0.87 -7.69 0.06
CA PHE A 92 -2.10 -8.30 -0.45
C PHE A 92 -2.22 -9.79 -0.08
N ASP A 93 -1.12 -10.53 -0.12
CA ASP A 93 -1.05 -11.94 0.28
C ASP A 93 -1.36 -12.16 1.77
N VAL A 94 -1.11 -11.15 2.60
CA VAL A 94 -1.56 -11.13 4.00
C VAL A 94 -3.05 -10.78 4.08
N LEU A 95 -3.47 -9.70 3.40
CA LEU A 95 -4.86 -9.24 3.44
C LEU A 95 -5.86 -10.29 2.98
N VAL A 96 -5.53 -11.10 1.97
CA VAL A 96 -6.44 -12.11 1.41
C VAL A 96 -6.71 -13.29 2.37
N ARG A 97 -5.90 -13.44 3.43
CA ARG A 97 -6.08 -14.49 4.45
C ARG A 97 -7.22 -14.17 5.42
N PHE A 98 -7.68 -12.92 5.44
CA PHE A 98 -8.76 -12.46 6.30
C PHE A 98 -10.10 -12.51 5.56
N ASP A 99 -10.99 -13.38 6.02
CA ASP A 99 -12.38 -13.49 5.53
C ASP A 99 -13.35 -12.90 6.57
N TYR A 100 -13.52 -11.58 6.51
CA TYR A 100 -14.50 -10.86 7.33
C TYR A 100 -15.80 -10.64 6.55
N PRO A 101 -16.97 -10.89 7.15
CA PRO A 101 -18.24 -10.48 6.58
C PRO A 101 -18.23 -8.98 6.25
N THR A 102 -18.62 -8.61 5.03
CA THR A 102 -18.63 -7.20 4.59
C THR A 102 -19.48 -6.29 5.50
N ALA A 103 -20.46 -6.87 6.20
CA ALA A 103 -21.30 -6.17 7.17
C ALA A 103 -20.54 -5.74 8.45
N LEU A 104 -19.39 -6.35 8.74
CA LEU A 104 -18.54 -6.02 9.89
C LEU A 104 -17.35 -5.16 9.47
N VAL A 105 -16.67 -5.53 8.38
CA VAL A 105 -15.50 -4.79 7.87
C VAL A 105 -15.57 -4.76 6.35
N ALA A 106 -15.43 -3.58 5.75
CA ALA A 106 -15.44 -3.39 4.29
C ALA A 106 -14.16 -3.90 3.59
N LEU A 107 -13.52 -4.95 4.14
CA LEU A 107 -12.24 -5.48 3.71
C LEU A 107 -12.28 -6.08 2.31
N LYS A 108 -13.36 -6.79 1.96
CA LYS A 108 -13.53 -7.41 0.64
C LYS A 108 -13.43 -6.39 -0.49
N ARG A 109 -14.02 -5.20 -0.31
CA ARG A 109 -13.92 -4.10 -1.28
C ARG A 109 -12.47 -3.63 -1.43
N LYS A 110 -11.74 -3.48 -0.33
CA LYS A 110 -10.32 -3.09 -0.36
C LYS A 110 -9.46 -4.15 -1.04
N GLN A 111 -9.68 -5.43 -0.76
CA GLN A 111 -9.00 -6.55 -1.44
C GLN A 111 -9.24 -6.52 -2.96
N ASP A 112 -10.49 -6.28 -3.39
CA ASP A 112 -10.80 -6.21 -4.83
C ASP A 112 -10.11 -5.03 -5.53
N VAL A 113 -10.08 -3.85 -4.87
CA VAL A 113 -9.33 -2.69 -5.36
C VAL A 113 -7.83 -3.01 -5.42
N ALA A 114 -7.24 -3.52 -4.33
CA ALA A 114 -5.84 -3.89 -4.25
C ALA A 114 -5.43 -4.85 -5.37
N ARG A 115 -6.22 -5.91 -5.61
CA ARG A 115 -6.01 -6.85 -6.71
C ARG A 115 -5.95 -6.14 -8.06
N SER A 116 -6.90 -5.24 -8.34
CA SER A 116 -6.92 -4.48 -9.59
C SER A 116 -5.68 -3.59 -9.75
N LEU A 117 -5.23 -2.95 -8.67
CA LEU A 117 -4.05 -2.09 -8.70
C LEU A 117 -2.77 -2.89 -8.95
N ILE A 118 -2.60 -4.03 -8.29
CA ILE A 118 -1.46 -4.94 -8.47
C ILE A 118 -1.37 -5.41 -9.92
N GLU A 119 -2.48 -5.91 -10.49
CA GLU A 119 -2.50 -6.40 -11.88
C GLU A 119 -2.13 -5.30 -12.89
N LYS A 120 -2.62 -4.06 -12.68
CA LYS A 120 -2.24 -2.92 -13.53
C LYS A 120 -0.76 -2.58 -13.39
N THR A 121 -0.24 -2.53 -12.16
CA THR A 121 1.17 -2.22 -11.88
C THR A 121 2.09 -3.28 -12.49
N ARG A 122 1.72 -4.57 -12.40
CA ARG A 122 2.45 -5.67 -13.07
C ARG A 122 2.60 -5.43 -14.57
N GLY A 123 1.50 -5.06 -15.24
CA GLY A 123 1.51 -4.75 -16.66
C GLY A 123 2.46 -3.59 -17.01
N GLU A 124 2.38 -2.49 -16.24
CA GLU A 124 3.20 -1.30 -16.44
C GLU A 124 4.70 -1.59 -16.21
N VAL A 125 5.05 -2.30 -15.13
CA VAL A 125 6.43 -2.72 -14.83
C VAL A 125 6.97 -3.66 -15.90
N ALA A 126 6.16 -4.62 -16.38
CA ALA A 126 6.57 -5.53 -17.45
C ALA A 126 6.89 -4.79 -18.75
N VAL A 127 6.05 -3.82 -19.15
CA VAL A 127 6.29 -2.98 -20.33
C VAL A 127 7.57 -2.18 -20.17
N ALA A 128 7.76 -1.50 -19.03
CA ALA A 128 8.95 -0.71 -18.76
C ALA A 128 10.24 -1.55 -18.76
N THR A 129 10.18 -2.76 -18.20
CA THR A 129 11.31 -3.72 -18.20
C THR A 129 11.73 -4.08 -19.62
N ARG A 130 10.77 -4.34 -20.50
CA ARG A 130 11.05 -4.65 -21.92
C ARG A 130 11.60 -3.44 -22.66
N GLY A 131 11.09 -2.24 -22.36
CA GLY A 131 11.60 -0.97 -22.87
C GLY A 131 13.07 -0.75 -22.50
N LYS A 132 13.41 -0.88 -21.22
CA LYS A 132 14.79 -0.74 -20.71
C LYS A 132 15.74 -1.76 -21.35
N ALA A 133 15.32 -3.01 -21.46
CA ALA A 133 16.12 -4.06 -22.10
C ALA A 133 16.36 -3.81 -23.60
N LEU A 134 15.47 -3.08 -24.28
CA LEU A 134 15.65 -2.68 -25.67
C LEU A 134 16.62 -1.50 -25.79
N GLU A 135 16.45 -0.48 -24.95
CA GLU A 135 17.37 0.67 -24.84
C GLU A 135 18.81 0.19 -24.62
N ASP A 136 19.04 -0.67 -23.62
CA ASP A 136 20.37 -1.23 -23.31
C ASP A 136 20.99 -2.03 -24.47
N LYS A 137 20.16 -2.58 -25.37
CA LYS A 137 20.64 -3.29 -26.57
C LYS A 137 21.03 -2.33 -27.68
N ILE A 138 20.30 -1.22 -27.83
CA ILE A 138 20.59 -0.16 -28.79
C ILE A 138 21.89 0.53 -28.42
N ASP A 139 22.06 0.94 -27.16
CA ASP A 139 23.29 1.59 -26.67
C ASP A 139 24.54 0.70 -26.90
N ARG A 140 24.38 -0.62 -26.72
CA ARG A 140 25.43 -1.60 -27.00
C ARG A 140 25.78 -1.74 -28.48
N LEU A 141 24.86 -1.44 -29.39
CA LEU A 141 25.13 -1.41 -30.82
C LEU A 141 25.81 -0.11 -31.23
N GLU A 142 25.37 1.02 -30.69
CA GLU A 142 25.99 2.33 -30.95
C GLU A 142 27.42 2.41 -30.44
N GLY A 143 27.72 1.88 -29.25
CA GLY A 143 29.09 1.85 -28.72
C GLY A 143 30.06 0.90 -29.45
N ARG A 144 29.58 0.16 -30.46
CA ARG A 144 30.40 -0.74 -31.31
C ARG A 144 30.70 -0.14 -32.69
N LEU A 145 30.10 1.01 -33.03
CA LEU A 145 30.37 1.81 -34.22
C LEU A 145 31.43 2.86 -33.93
#